data_AF-A0A518BEA7-F1
#
_entry.id   AF-A0A518BEA7-F1
#
_cell.length_a   1.000
_cell.length_b   1.000
_cell.length_c   1.000
_cell.angle_alpha   90.00
_cell.angle_beta   90.00
_cell.angle_gamma   90.00
#
_symmetry.space_group_name_H-M   'P 1'
#
loop_
_entity.id
_entity.type
_entity.pdbx_description
1 polymer ?
#
loop_
_entity_poly.entity_id
_entity_poly.type
_entity_poly.pdbx_seq_one_letter_code
_entity_poly.pdbx_strand_id
1 'polypeptide(L)'
;MKQPTIDQAIAELLESRESFSSSDLARRLGITRQAVHPQLRRRVAEGQLSVEGRSRATRYVAGAAEPLAPSPALPQPPEGRVARHPLEGLDEHSVWEQLEGATTDLHAAGAERCRKILA
;
A
#
# COMPACT_ATOMS: atom_id res chain seq x y z
N MET A 1 31.62 2.34 9.31
CA MET A 1 30.30 2.64 9.91
C MET A 1 29.30 1.65 9.35
N LYS A 2 28.52 0.97 10.18
CA LYS A 2 27.53 -0.02 9.73
C LYS A 2 26.30 0.73 9.20
N GLN A 3 25.79 0.37 8.03
CA GLN A 3 24.61 0.99 7.45
C GLN A 3 23.39 0.58 8.29
N PRO A 4 22.55 1.52 8.75
CA PRO A 4 21.38 1.20 9.56
C PRO A 4 20.40 0.36 8.73
N THR A 5 19.68 -0.53 9.40
CA THR A 5 18.57 -1.24 8.73
C THR A 5 17.44 -0.26 8.43
N ILE A 6 16.53 -0.63 7.54
CA ILE A 6 15.35 0.19 7.19
C ILE A 6 14.55 0.54 8.45
N ASP A 7 14.40 -0.42 9.35
CA ASP A 7 13.59 -0.30 10.56
C ASP A 7 14.23 0.65 11.55
N GLN A 8 15.55 0.55 11.72
CA GLN A 8 16.34 1.48 12.51
C GLN A 8 16.24 2.90 11.95
N ALA A 9 16.39 3.05 10.62
CA ALA A 9 16.31 4.35 9.98
C ALA A 9 14.90 4.98 10.10
N ILE A 10 13.83 4.19 10.03
CA ILE A 10 12.46 4.67 10.24
C ILE A 10 12.25 5.09 11.70
N ALA A 11 12.68 4.26 12.66
CA ALA A 11 12.56 4.58 14.08
C ALA A 11 13.31 5.87 14.43
N GLU A 12 14.56 6.02 13.98
CA GLU A 12 15.35 7.24 14.16
C GLU A 12 14.69 8.47 13.52
N LEU A 13 14.07 8.31 12.34
CA LEU A 13 13.38 9.41 11.66
C LEU A 13 12.11 9.84 12.39
N LEU A 14 11.37 8.90 12.98
CA LEU A 14 10.18 9.17 13.79
C LEU A 14 10.53 9.73 15.18
N GLU A 15 11.66 9.32 15.75
CA GLU A 15 12.14 9.84 17.03
C GLU A 15 12.69 11.26 16.88
N SER A 16 13.41 11.54 15.79
CA SER A 16 13.95 12.87 15.52
C SER A 16 12.93 13.85 14.96
N ARG A 17 11.83 13.36 14.38
CA ARG A 17 10.79 14.17 13.72
C ARG A 17 9.44 13.49 13.85
N GLU A 18 8.39 14.26 14.09
CA GLU A 18 7.02 13.74 14.13
C GLU A 18 6.59 13.11 12.78
N SER A 19 7.19 13.52 11.66
CA SER A 19 6.93 12.97 10.33
C SER A 19 8.15 13.01 9.40
N PHE A 20 8.18 12.14 8.40
CA PHE A 20 9.27 12.09 7.40
C PHE A 20 8.76 11.85 5.97
N SER A 21 9.57 12.18 4.96
CA SER A 21 9.26 11.84 3.55
C SER A 21 10.05 10.62 3.08
N SER A 22 9.63 10.02 1.95
CA SER A 22 10.42 8.97 1.29
C SER A 22 11.84 9.41 0.91
N SER A 23 12.04 10.72 0.69
CA SER A 23 13.35 11.31 0.40
C SER A 23 14.26 11.32 1.62
N ASP A 24 13.71 11.52 2.82
CA ASP A 24 14.46 11.51 4.08
C ASP A 24 14.98 10.10 4.36
N LEU A 25 14.11 9.09 4.22
CA LEU A 25 14.49 7.69 4.42
C LEU A 25 15.54 7.23 3.39
N ALA A 26 15.34 7.57 2.11
CA ALA A 26 16.30 7.28 1.05
C ALA A 26 17.66 7.91 1.33
N ARG A 27 17.69 9.17 1.78
CA ARG A 27 18.93 9.88 2.15
C ARG A 27 19.61 9.25 3.35
N ARG A 28 18.85 8.84 4.38
CA ARG A 28 19.38 8.21 5.59
C ARG A 28 20.04 6.86 5.30
N LEU A 29 19.41 6.07 4.42
CA LEU A 29 19.90 4.75 4.03
C LEU A 29 20.96 4.80 2.91
N GLY A 30 21.11 5.94 2.21
CA GLY A 30 22.01 6.05 1.06
C GLY A 30 21.53 5.26 -0.16
N ILE A 31 20.21 5.09 -0.32
CA ILE A 31 19.60 4.34 -1.42
C ILE A 31 18.64 5.22 -2.23
N THR A 32 18.15 4.71 -3.36
CA THR A 32 17.21 5.45 -4.21
C THR A 32 15.81 5.52 -3.60
N ARG A 33 15.04 6.56 -3.98
CA ARG A 33 13.64 6.69 -3.56
C ARG A 33 12.77 5.52 -4.04
N GLN A 34 13.07 4.99 -5.23
CA GLN A 34 12.35 3.85 -5.79
C GLN A 34 12.52 2.60 -4.92
N ALA A 35 13.70 2.39 -4.34
CA ALA A 35 13.96 1.25 -3.46
C ALA A 35 13.19 1.31 -2.13
N VAL A 36 12.88 2.50 -1.60
CA VAL A 36 12.14 2.64 -0.34
C VAL A 36 10.62 2.55 -0.50
N HIS A 37 10.08 2.84 -1.69
CA HIS A 37 8.63 2.86 -1.92
C HIS A 37 7.91 1.54 -1.60
N PRO A 38 8.39 0.37 -2.04
CA PRO A 38 7.76 -0.91 -1.70
C PRO A 38 7.72 -1.15 -0.19
N GLN A 39 8.80 -0.79 0.51
CA GLN A 39 8.93 -0.98 1.96
C GLN A 39 7.96 -0.08 2.73
N LEU A 40 7.87 1.19 2.33
CA LEU A 40 6.92 2.14 2.91
C LEU A 40 5.47 1.73 2.65
N ARG A 41 5.14 1.29 1.42
CA ARG A 41 3.80 0.77 1.11
C ARG A 41 3.44 -0.43 1.96
N ARG A 42 4.39 -1.37 2.15
CA ARG A 42 4.17 -2.54 3.01
C ARG A 42 3.89 -2.11 4.45
N ARG A 43 4.70 -1.22 5.02
CA ARG A 43 4.50 -0.75 6.41
C ARG A 43 3.21 0.05 6.62
N VAL A 44 2.77 0.78 5.59
CA VAL A 44 1.45 1.44 5.61
C VAL A 44 0.32 0.39 5.58
N ALA A 45 0.43 -0.63 4.73
CA ALA A 45 -0.53 -1.72 4.67
C ALA A 45 -0.59 -2.54 5.98
N GLU A 46 0.55 -2.70 6.65
CA GLU A 46 0.67 -3.35 7.96
C GLU A 46 0.23 -2.45 9.13
N GLY A 47 -0.23 -1.22 8.87
CA GLY A 47 -0.69 -0.27 9.90
C GLY A 47 0.42 0.33 10.77
N GLN A 48 1.69 0.06 10.46
CA GLN A 48 2.84 0.56 11.22
C GLN A 48 3.18 2.02 10.88
N LEU A 49 2.77 2.48 9.71
CA LEU A 49 2.91 3.87 9.27
C LEU A 49 1.57 4.37 8.73
N SER A 50 1.29 5.65 8.95
CA SER A 50 0.19 6.36 8.30
C SER A 50 0.73 7.38 7.30
N VAL A 51 -0.09 7.71 6.31
CA VAL A 51 0.26 8.69 5.28
C VAL A 51 -0.55 9.96 5.49
N GLU A 52 0.14 11.09 5.61
CA GLU A 52 -0.45 12.42 5.67
C GLU A 52 -0.12 13.24 4.42
N GLY A 53 -1.02 14.13 4.03
CA GLY A 53 -0.86 14.97 2.85
C GLY A 53 -1.05 14.23 1.52
N ARG A 54 -0.83 14.94 0.41
CA ARG A 54 -1.00 14.40 -0.95
C ARG A 54 0.17 14.75 -1.87
N SER A 55 0.47 13.85 -2.79
CA SER A 55 1.47 14.01 -3.86
C SER A 55 2.85 14.44 -3.34
N ARG A 56 3.22 15.73 -3.53
CA ARG A 56 4.50 16.29 -3.11
C ARG A 56 4.56 16.63 -1.62
N ALA A 57 3.42 16.71 -0.95
CA ALA A 57 3.30 16.96 0.47
C ALA A 57 3.14 15.66 1.29
N THR A 58 3.35 14.50 0.67
CA THR A 58 3.21 13.21 1.34
C THR A 58 4.26 13.04 2.45
N ARG A 59 3.77 12.81 3.66
CA ARG A 59 4.55 12.52 4.87
C ARG A 59 4.11 11.18 5.45
N TYR A 60 5.07 10.49 6.05
CA TYR A 60 4.87 9.27 6.81
C TYR A 60 4.99 9.61 8.27
N VAL A 61 3.98 9.22 9.04
CA VAL A 61 3.92 9.34 10.49
C VAL A 61 3.85 7.95 11.10
N ALA A 62 4.14 7.84 12.39
CA ALA A 62 3.89 6.59 13.11
C ALA A 62 2.43 6.20 12.92
N GLY A 63 2.19 4.95 12.52
CA GLY A 63 0.83 4.41 12.52
C GLY A 63 0.29 4.49 13.94
N ALA A 64 -0.97 4.83 14.09
CA ALA A 64 -1.63 4.67 15.38
C ALA A 64 -1.58 3.18 15.70
N ALA A 65 -0.66 2.78 16.58
CA ALA A 65 -0.64 1.44 17.16
C ALA A 65 -1.81 1.28 18.14
N GLU A 66 -3.02 1.67 17.73
CA GLU A 66 -4.17 0.88 18.11
C GLU A 66 -3.99 -0.40 17.29
N PRO A 67 -3.94 -1.62 17.88
CA PRO A 67 -4.34 -2.78 17.11
C PRO A 67 -5.67 -2.34 16.48
N LEU A 68 -5.81 -2.40 15.14
CA LEU A 68 -7.14 -2.23 14.57
C LEU A 68 -8.00 -3.19 15.36
N ALA A 69 -8.81 -2.68 16.30
CA ALA A 69 -9.92 -3.43 16.83
C ALA A 69 -10.59 -3.91 15.53
N PRO A 70 -10.73 -5.23 15.34
CA PRO A 70 -11.24 -5.76 14.09
C PRO A 70 -12.44 -4.91 13.76
N SER A 71 -12.38 -4.21 12.61
CA SER A 71 -13.43 -3.30 12.12
C SER A 71 -14.75 -3.88 12.57
N PRO A 72 -15.58 -3.17 13.38
CA PRO A 72 -16.64 -3.77 14.19
C PRO A 72 -17.31 -4.80 13.31
N ALA A 73 -17.03 -6.07 13.60
CA ALA A 73 -17.23 -7.12 12.63
C ALA A 73 -18.66 -6.97 12.16
N LEU A 74 -18.85 -6.59 10.89
CA LEU A 74 -20.14 -6.84 10.25
C LEU A 74 -20.42 -8.30 10.60
N PRO A 75 -21.56 -8.60 11.24
CA PRO A 75 -21.80 -9.92 11.80
C PRO A 75 -21.38 -10.94 10.75
N GLN A 76 -20.31 -11.68 11.05
CA GLN A 76 -19.81 -12.71 10.15
C GLN A 76 -21.02 -13.57 9.87
N PRO A 77 -21.48 -13.66 8.61
CA PRO A 77 -22.67 -14.43 8.34
C PRO A 77 -22.41 -15.85 8.84
N PRO A 78 -23.42 -16.49 9.46
CA PRO A 78 -23.25 -17.84 9.99
C PRO A 78 -22.65 -18.72 8.90
N GLU A 79 -21.61 -19.48 9.27
CA GLU A 79 -20.79 -20.29 8.38
C GLU A 79 -21.68 -20.98 7.32
N GLY A 80 -21.49 -20.60 6.05
CA GLY A 80 -22.25 -21.15 4.92
C GLY A 80 -23.31 -20.24 4.30
N ARG A 81 -23.58 -19.02 4.82
CA ARG A 81 -24.42 -18.02 4.13
C ARG A 81 -23.60 -16.86 3.58
N VAL A 82 -23.07 -17.02 2.38
CA VAL A 82 -22.75 -15.84 1.57
C VAL A 82 -24.09 -15.17 1.25
N ALA A 83 -24.33 -13.96 1.77
CA ALA A 83 -25.47 -13.17 1.35
C ALA A 83 -25.30 -12.86 -0.14
N ARG A 84 -25.88 -13.70 -1.00
CA ARG A 84 -25.97 -13.43 -2.44
C ARG A 84 -27.04 -12.37 -2.60
N HIS A 85 -26.64 -11.11 -2.52
CA HIS A 85 -27.49 -10.04 -3.00
C HIS A 85 -27.63 -10.23 -4.52
N PRO A 86 -28.85 -10.26 -5.06
CA PRO A 86 -29.03 -10.33 -6.50
C PRO A 86 -28.35 -9.09 -7.12
N LEU A 87 -27.41 -9.35 -8.04
CA LEU A 87 -26.61 -8.33 -8.71
C LEU A 87 -27.38 -7.63 -9.84
N GLU A 88 -28.57 -8.14 -10.20
CA GLU A 88 -29.42 -7.59 -11.26
C GLU A 88 -29.89 -6.17 -10.91
N GLY A 89 -29.50 -5.21 -11.76
CA GLY A 89 -29.95 -3.81 -11.69
C GLY A 89 -29.04 -2.85 -10.91
N LEU A 90 -27.91 -3.32 -10.40
CA LEU A 90 -26.89 -2.45 -9.81
C LEU A 90 -25.91 -1.97 -10.89
N ASP A 91 -26.00 -0.70 -11.26
CA ASP A 91 -25.14 -0.04 -12.26
C ASP A 91 -23.64 -0.19 -11.90
N GLU A 92 -23.36 -0.32 -10.61
CA GLU A 92 -22.05 -0.53 -9.99
C GLU A 92 -21.41 -1.89 -10.37
N HIS A 93 -22.19 -2.92 -10.72
CA HIS A 93 -21.66 -4.23 -11.12
C HIS A 93 -20.88 -4.14 -12.44
N SER A 94 -21.40 -3.35 -13.39
CA SER A 94 -20.78 -3.07 -14.69
C SER A 94 -19.42 -2.38 -14.55
N VAL A 95 -19.27 -1.53 -13.52
CA VAL A 95 -18.01 -0.83 -13.24
C VAL A 95 -16.92 -1.80 -12.79
N TRP A 96 -17.28 -2.78 -11.95
CA TRP A 96 -16.32 -3.77 -11.46
C TRP A 96 -15.87 -4.73 -12.55
N GLU A 97 -16.77 -5.20 -13.43
CA GLU A 97 -16.38 -6.02 -14.59
C GLU A 97 -15.45 -5.28 -15.55
N GLN A 98 -15.71 -3.99 -15.81
CA GLN A 98 -14.84 -3.16 -16.65
C GLN A 98 -13.45 -2.96 -16.03
N LEU A 99 -13.37 -2.80 -14.70
CA LEU A 99 -12.10 -2.68 -13.98
C LEU A 99 -11.30 -3.99 -13.97
N GLU A 100 -11.96 -5.13 -13.80
CA GLU A 100 -11.30 -6.45 -13.86
C GLU A 100 -10.75 -6.75 -15.26
N GLY A 101 -11.52 -6.43 -16.31
CA GLY A 101 -11.07 -6.55 -17.70
C GLY A 101 -9.87 -5.65 -18.00
N ALA A 102 -9.96 -4.36 -17.64
CA ALA A 102 -8.87 -3.40 -17.85
C ALA A 102 -7.58 -3.77 -17.10
N THR A 103 -7.70 -4.36 -15.90
CA THR A 103 -6.55 -4.83 -15.12
C THR A 103 -5.85 -6.00 -15.82
N THR A 104 -6.62 -6.91 -16.41
CA THR A 104 -6.11 -8.07 -17.16
C THR A 104 -5.35 -7.63 -18.41
N ASP A 105 -5.90 -6.68 -19.16
CA ASP A 105 -5.26 -6.13 -20.38
C ASP A 105 -3.95 -5.41 -20.07
N LEU A 106 -3.89 -4.65 -18.98
CA LEU A 106 -2.67 -3.99 -18.52
C LEU A 106 -1.57 -4.99 -18.16
N HIS A 107 -1.94 -6.11 -17.54
CA HIS A 107 -1.01 -7.20 -17.21
C HIS A 107 -0.48 -7.89 -18.47
N ALA A 108 -1.35 -8.19 -19.44
CA ALA A 108 -0.95 -8.79 -20.72
C ALA A 108 0.01 -7.88 -21.51
N ALA A 109 -0.32 -6.58 -21.62
CA ALA A 109 0.53 -5.60 -22.29
C ALA A 109 1.88 -5.41 -21.58
N GLY A 110 1.91 -5.48 -20.25
CA GLY A 110 3.15 -5.49 -19.47
C GLY A 110 4.04 -6.69 -19.78
N ALA A 111 3.46 -7.90 -19.82
CA ALA A 111 4.19 -9.14 -20.10
C ALA A 111 4.77 -9.18 -21.54
N GLU A 112 4.09 -8.59 -22.52
CA GLU A 112 4.61 -8.48 -23.89
C GLU A 112 5.78 -7.48 -23.99
N ARG A 113 5.68 -6.33 -23.30
CA ARG A 113 6.78 -5.35 -23.23
C ARG A 113 8.03 -5.96 -22.60
N CYS A 114 7.89 -6.72 -21.51
CA CYS A 114 9.01 -7.42 -20.89
C CYS A 114 9.66 -8.43 -21.84
N ARG A 115 8.87 -9.16 -22.63
CA ARG A 115 9.40 -10.10 -23.63
C ARG A 115 10.18 -9.39 -24.76
N LYS A 116 9.74 -8.21 -25.20
CA LYS A 116 10.44 -7.41 -26.22
C LYS A 116 11.74 -6.78 -25.74
N ILE A 117 11.89 -6.55 -24.43
CA ILE A 117 13.14 -6.00 -23.84
C ILE A 117 14.20 -7.10 -23.66
N LEU A 118 13.78 -8.36 -23.54
CA LEU A 118 14.65 -9.51 -23.28
C LEU A 118 15.00 -10.33 -24.53
N ALA A 119 14.53 -9.92 -25.71
CA ALA A 119 14.83 -10.53 -27.02
C ALA A 119 15.83 -9.66 -27.78
#